data_AF-A0AAU1TRY4-F1
#
_entry.id   AF-A0AAU1TRY4-F1
#
_cell.length_a   1.000
_cell.length_b   1.000
_cell.length_c   1.000
_cell.angle_alpha   90.00
_cell.angle_beta   90.00
_cell.angle_gamma   90.00
#
_symmetry.space_group_name_H-M   'P 1'
#
loop_
_entity.id
_entity.type
_entity.pdbx_description
1 polymer ?
#
loop_
_entity_poly.entity_id
_entity_poly.type
_entity_poly.pdbx_seq_one_letter_code
_entity_poly.pdbx_strand_id
1 'polypeptide(L)'
;MARAGSLASSPIPDSLKPGGIESENHPWKIRLVEHPERFESSFFRAAKKAAHKILDEISDTDLPYGSRPAGSEHWEMHHGGSLWVKGAGGWRMYRARVGIEWSMQFCAEPVKVDRLRQEAAELIDAFPLTLPALAELGYEEADALLRTPIKDADGVEAWTDSLFNACVPMTHGNHQGILPKVPGEHHYPWPVKGADFVRYDDFQLWVTLPDGTHGAVAPVDRRGSGDGHVRLVHVPEGSRAAETLAEAQEQGLMAVLPPNSSAALQAFAEQIDPGRRSAAGPLATGRPRGNGRGSR
;
A
#
# COMPACT_ATOMS: atom_id res chain seq x y z
N MET A 1 -73.59 -24.55 -5.70
CA MET A 1 -72.59 -25.27 -4.89
C MET A 1 -71.71 -26.08 -5.82
N ALA A 2 -70.45 -25.68 -6.02
CA ALA A 2 -69.44 -26.46 -6.73
C ALA A 2 -68.03 -26.01 -6.27
N ARG A 3 -67.33 -26.97 -5.69
CA ARG A 3 -65.88 -27.16 -5.43
C ARG A 3 -64.94 -25.95 -5.39
N ALA A 4 -64.42 -25.71 -4.18
CA ALA A 4 -63.14 -25.07 -3.91
C ALA A 4 -61.98 -25.99 -4.34
N GLY A 5 -61.06 -25.48 -5.15
CA GLY A 5 -59.77 -26.09 -5.44
C GLY A 5 -58.69 -25.43 -4.57
N SER A 6 -58.18 -26.18 -3.61
CA SER A 6 -57.05 -25.82 -2.77
C SER A 6 -55.76 -25.95 -3.58
N LEU A 7 -54.99 -24.86 -3.71
CA LEU A 7 -53.61 -24.90 -4.19
C LEU A 7 -52.73 -25.33 -3.02
N ALA A 8 -52.28 -26.58 -3.06
CA ALA A 8 -51.31 -27.11 -2.12
C ALA A 8 -49.96 -26.40 -2.32
N SER A 9 -49.48 -25.74 -1.27
CA SER A 9 -48.11 -25.25 -1.17
C SER A 9 -47.15 -26.43 -1.25
N SER A 10 -46.22 -26.40 -2.21
CA SER A 10 -45.10 -27.34 -2.22
C SER A 10 -44.21 -27.07 -1.00
N PRO A 11 -43.84 -28.10 -0.21
CA PRO A 11 -42.91 -27.93 0.89
C PRO A 11 -41.53 -27.59 0.34
N ILE A 12 -40.91 -26.54 0.88
CA ILE A 12 -39.48 -26.28 0.72
C ILE A 12 -38.76 -27.48 1.35
N PRO A 13 -37.85 -28.17 0.63
CA PRO A 13 -37.11 -29.28 1.22
C PRO A 13 -36.31 -28.82 2.44
N ASP A 14 -36.58 -29.50 3.55
CA ASP A 14 -35.82 -29.45 4.80
C ASP A 14 -34.35 -29.82 4.57
N SER A 15 -33.47 -29.08 5.25
CA SER A 15 -32.06 -29.35 5.49
C SER A 15 -31.11 -29.34 4.27
N LEU A 16 -30.34 -28.26 4.15
CA LEU A 16 -29.06 -28.27 3.42
C LEU A 16 -28.14 -29.29 4.11
N LYS A 17 -27.77 -30.36 3.40
CA LYS A 17 -26.70 -31.27 3.84
C LYS A 17 -25.35 -30.57 3.64
N PRO A 18 -24.49 -30.44 4.67
CA PRO A 18 -23.14 -29.94 4.49
C PRO A 18 -22.37 -30.82 3.50
N GLY A 19 -21.79 -30.20 2.46
CA GLY A 19 -21.10 -30.86 1.34
C GLY A 19 -19.70 -31.38 1.65
N GLY A 20 -19.35 -31.58 2.92
CA GLY A 20 -18.00 -31.93 3.36
C GLY A 20 -17.09 -30.70 3.53
N ILE A 21 -15.89 -30.95 4.05
CA ILE A 21 -14.81 -29.98 4.14
C ILE A 21 -13.93 -30.22 2.92
N GLU A 22 -13.89 -29.28 1.98
CA GLU A 22 -12.82 -29.23 1.00
C GLU A 22 -11.59 -28.63 1.68
N SER A 23 -10.47 -29.34 1.60
CA SER A 23 -9.15 -28.80 1.93
C SER A 23 -8.33 -28.88 0.65
N GLU A 24 -8.07 -27.74 0.03
CA GLU A 24 -7.09 -27.67 -1.03
C GLU A 24 -5.71 -27.47 -0.42
N ASN A 25 -4.88 -28.51 -0.49
CA ASN A 25 -3.45 -28.33 -0.33
C ASN A 25 -2.99 -27.42 -1.48
N HIS A 26 -2.75 -26.14 -1.18
CA HIS A 26 -2.05 -25.25 -2.09
C HIS A 26 -0.74 -25.94 -2.50
N PRO A 27 -0.44 -26.15 -3.80
CA PRO A 27 0.82 -26.78 -4.23
C PRO A 27 2.06 -25.91 -3.94
N TRP A 28 1.84 -24.75 -3.31
CA TRP A 28 2.80 -23.75 -2.87
C TRP A 28 2.39 -23.28 -1.47
N LYS A 29 3.36 -22.92 -0.63
CA LYS A 29 3.12 -22.53 0.76
C LYS A 29 3.26 -21.02 0.90
N ILE A 30 2.19 -20.34 1.34
CA ILE A 30 2.28 -19.00 1.91
C ILE A 30 2.75 -19.16 3.35
N ARG A 31 3.74 -18.37 3.75
CA ARG A 31 4.08 -18.20 5.15
C ARG A 31 3.25 -17.04 5.66
N LEU A 32 2.32 -17.33 6.57
CA LEU A 32 1.78 -16.29 7.43
C LEU A 32 2.88 -15.92 8.41
N VAL A 33 3.40 -14.72 8.24
CA VAL A 33 4.45 -14.18 9.10
C VAL A 33 3.76 -13.14 9.97
N GLU A 34 3.87 -13.31 11.30
CA GLU A 34 3.65 -12.21 12.22
C GLU A 34 4.51 -11.06 11.74
N HIS A 35 3.86 -10.00 11.25
CA HIS A 35 4.62 -8.79 11.07
C HIS A 35 5.10 -8.38 12.47
N PRO A 36 6.35 -7.97 12.64
CA PRO A 36 6.73 -7.25 13.84
C PRO A 36 5.66 -6.19 14.11
N GLU A 37 5.34 -5.94 15.38
CA GLU A 37 4.50 -4.78 15.70
C GLU A 37 5.03 -3.60 14.92
N ARG A 38 4.14 -2.91 14.22
CA ARG A 38 4.51 -1.81 13.35
C ARG A 38 5.30 -0.80 14.17
N PHE A 39 6.62 -0.80 13.99
CA PHE A 39 7.45 0.21 14.62
C PHE A 39 7.22 1.50 13.87
N GLU A 40 6.54 2.45 14.51
CA GLU A 40 6.40 3.78 13.94
C GLU A 40 7.77 4.47 13.99
N SER A 41 8.33 4.76 12.81
CA SER A 41 9.53 5.58 12.71
C SER A 41 9.32 6.93 13.40
N SER A 42 10.42 7.62 13.73
CA SER A 42 10.33 8.99 14.26
C SER A 42 9.61 9.93 13.29
N PHE A 43 9.84 9.75 11.97
CA PHE A 43 9.18 10.53 10.92
C PHE A 43 7.67 10.31 10.92
N PHE A 44 7.21 9.05 11.00
CA PHE A 44 5.78 8.76 10.98
C PHE A 44 5.08 9.27 12.24
N ARG A 45 5.71 9.14 13.41
CA ARG A 45 5.17 9.69 14.67
C ARG A 45 5.02 11.21 14.60
N ALA A 46 6.03 11.91 14.07
CA ALA A 46 5.98 13.36 13.90
C ALA A 46 4.90 13.77 12.89
N ALA A 47 4.81 13.07 11.74
CA ALA A 47 3.79 13.28 10.73
C ALA A 47 2.37 13.08 11.30
N LYS A 48 2.12 11.98 12.03
CA LYS A 48 0.83 11.71 12.68
C LYS A 48 0.46 12.83 13.64
N LYS A 49 1.39 13.23 14.51
CA LYS A 49 1.16 14.32 15.47
C LYS A 49 0.80 15.64 14.76
N ALA A 50 1.49 15.96 13.68
CA ALA A 50 1.20 17.16 12.87
C ALA A 50 -0.17 17.06 12.20
N ALA A 51 -0.48 15.92 11.55
CA ALA A 51 -1.76 15.69 10.89
C ALA A 51 -2.94 15.79 11.86
N HIS A 52 -2.83 15.24 13.07
CA HIS A 52 -3.87 15.40 14.09
C HIS A 52 -4.11 16.87 14.45
N LYS A 53 -3.05 17.66 14.64
CA LYS A 53 -3.20 19.10 14.93
C LYS A 53 -3.81 19.87 13.75
N ILE A 54 -3.43 19.54 12.52
CA ILE A 54 -4.07 20.11 11.31
C ILE A 54 -5.57 19.79 11.30
N LEU A 55 -5.93 18.53 11.59
CA LEU A 55 -7.32 18.09 11.67
C LEU A 55 -8.10 18.73 12.83
N ASP A 56 -7.44 19.19 13.88
CA ASP A 56 -8.08 19.93 14.97
C ASP A 56 -8.38 21.39 14.58
N GLU A 57 -7.61 21.96 13.63
CA GLU A 57 -7.82 23.31 13.11
C GLU A 57 -8.79 23.38 11.92
N ILE A 58 -8.99 22.28 11.20
CA ILE A 58 -9.85 22.24 10.02
C ILE A 58 -11.33 22.14 10.40
N SER A 59 -12.18 22.93 9.73
CA SER A 59 -13.63 22.77 9.86
C SER A 59 -14.10 21.48 9.21
N ASP A 60 -15.17 20.90 9.75
CA ASP A 60 -15.72 19.63 9.25
C ASP A 60 -16.13 19.68 7.77
N THR A 61 -16.50 20.85 7.25
CA THR A 61 -16.85 21.04 5.82
C THR A 61 -15.66 20.94 4.88
N ASP A 62 -14.43 21.10 5.39
CA ASP A 62 -13.19 21.06 4.62
C ASP A 62 -12.40 19.74 4.83
N LEU A 63 -12.96 18.80 5.60
CA LEU A 63 -12.32 17.51 5.83
C LEU A 63 -12.24 16.70 4.51
N PRO A 64 -11.06 16.13 4.18
CA PRO A 64 -10.83 15.51 2.88
C PRO A 64 -11.58 14.19 2.64
N TYR A 65 -11.95 13.46 3.71
CA TYR A 65 -12.55 12.12 3.62
C TYR A 65 -13.90 12.00 4.33
N GLY A 66 -14.64 13.11 4.40
CA GLY A 66 -15.96 13.18 5.02
C GLY A 66 -15.90 13.58 6.49
N SER A 67 -16.98 13.30 7.21
CA SER A 67 -17.16 13.72 8.59
C SER A 67 -16.07 13.17 9.52
N ARG A 68 -15.77 13.93 10.57
CA ARG A 68 -14.87 13.49 11.63
C ARG A 68 -15.34 12.16 12.25
N PRO A 69 -14.44 11.22 12.53
CA PRO A 69 -14.74 10.00 13.28
C PRO A 69 -15.45 10.32 14.60
N ALA A 70 -16.41 9.48 15.00
CA ALA A 70 -17.18 9.65 16.22
C ALA A 70 -17.24 8.36 17.05
N GLY A 71 -17.49 8.49 18.35
CA GLY A 71 -17.58 7.34 19.26
C GLY A 71 -16.22 6.67 19.44
N SER A 72 -16.14 5.38 19.08
CA SER A 72 -14.91 4.58 19.13
C SER A 72 -14.07 4.66 17.83
N GLU A 73 -14.58 5.30 16.78
CA GLU A 73 -13.82 5.48 15.55
C GLU A 73 -12.71 6.52 15.74
N HIS A 74 -11.63 6.36 15.00
CA HIS A 74 -10.50 7.27 14.98
C HIS A 74 -9.98 7.42 13.55
N TRP A 75 -9.16 8.45 13.33
CA TRP A 75 -8.47 8.61 12.06
C TRP A 75 -7.41 7.52 11.90
N GLU A 76 -7.48 6.79 10.80
CA GLU A 76 -6.45 5.87 10.37
C GLU A 76 -5.53 6.60 9.39
N MET A 77 -4.28 6.84 9.84
CA MET A 77 -3.28 7.62 9.09
C MET A 77 -2.62 6.74 8.04
N HIS A 78 -3.19 6.76 6.84
CA HIS A 78 -2.78 5.92 5.73
C HIS A 78 -1.57 6.50 4.98
N HIS A 79 -0.76 5.62 4.40
CA HIS A 79 0.38 5.93 3.54
C HIS A 79 -0.10 6.09 2.09
N GLY A 80 -0.07 7.28 1.51
CA GLY A 80 -0.68 7.40 0.18
C GLY A 80 -0.66 8.76 -0.52
N GLY A 81 0.27 9.66 -0.20
CA GLY A 81 0.47 10.95 -0.87
C GLY A 81 -0.42 12.07 -0.34
N SER A 82 -0.38 12.41 0.96
CA SER A 82 -1.08 13.57 1.52
C SER A 82 -0.24 14.84 1.50
N LEU A 83 -0.56 15.79 0.62
CA LEU A 83 0.12 17.08 0.56
C LEU A 83 -0.72 18.15 1.28
N TRP A 84 -0.38 18.41 2.53
CA TRP A 84 -1.05 19.41 3.36
C TRP A 84 -0.50 20.80 3.10
N VAL A 85 -1.37 21.76 2.78
CA VAL A 85 -1.00 23.16 2.55
C VAL A 85 -1.83 24.11 3.41
N LYS A 86 -1.22 25.21 3.84
CA LYS A 86 -1.92 26.30 4.55
C LYS A 86 -2.14 27.47 3.61
N GLY A 87 -3.41 27.77 3.34
CA GLY A 87 -3.82 29.01 2.68
C GLY A 87 -4.42 30.03 3.65
N ALA A 88 -4.78 31.19 3.13
CA ALA A 88 -5.53 32.21 3.88
C ALA A 88 -6.87 31.67 4.41
N GLY A 89 -7.50 30.74 3.68
CA GLY A 89 -8.77 30.10 4.06
C GLY A 89 -8.65 28.86 4.94
N GLY A 90 -7.48 28.54 5.50
CA GLY A 90 -7.32 27.34 6.33
C GLY A 90 -6.39 26.29 5.73
N TRP A 91 -6.34 25.13 6.37
CA TRP A 91 -5.63 23.95 5.88
C TRP A 91 -6.43 23.27 4.78
N ARG A 92 -5.73 22.70 3.79
CA ARG A 92 -6.30 21.82 2.77
C ARG A 92 -5.33 20.69 2.48
N MET A 93 -5.86 19.52 2.15
CA MET A 93 -5.06 18.40 1.68
C MET A 93 -5.23 18.25 0.16
N TYR A 94 -4.12 18.15 -0.54
CA TYR A 94 -4.07 17.70 -1.93
C TYR A 94 -3.55 16.27 -1.96
N ARG A 95 -3.98 15.49 -2.95
CA ARG A 95 -3.37 14.20 -3.23
C ARG A 95 -2.16 14.42 -4.13
N ALA A 96 -1.03 13.82 -3.77
CA ALA A 96 0.09 13.71 -4.69
C ALA A 96 -0.34 12.94 -5.95
N ARG A 97 0.36 13.18 -7.07
CA ARG A 97 0.16 12.40 -8.30
C ARG A 97 0.23 10.89 -8.02
N VAL A 98 1.15 10.50 -7.13
CA VAL A 98 1.36 9.13 -6.65
C VAL A 98 1.74 9.20 -5.18
N GLY A 99 1.17 8.29 -4.38
CA GLY A 99 1.59 8.02 -3.01
C GLY A 99 2.38 6.72 -2.91
N ILE A 100 3.23 6.61 -1.90
CA ILE A 100 3.97 5.40 -1.57
C ILE A 100 3.27 4.73 -0.40
N GLU A 101 2.61 3.59 -0.68
CA GLU A 101 2.17 2.64 0.34
C GLU A 101 3.38 2.10 1.11
N TRP A 102 3.26 1.85 2.40
CA TRP A 102 4.39 1.55 3.27
C TRP A 102 5.24 0.37 2.75
N SER A 103 4.60 -0.70 2.27
CA SER A 103 5.30 -1.88 1.74
C SER A 103 6.01 -1.62 0.40
N MET A 104 5.62 -0.59 -0.33
CA MET A 104 6.19 -0.27 -1.64
C MET A 104 7.51 0.50 -1.55
N GLN A 105 7.87 1.02 -0.37
CA GLN A 105 9.16 1.69 -0.16
C GLN A 105 10.35 0.77 -0.48
N PHE A 106 10.21 -0.53 -0.23
CA PHE A 106 11.30 -1.50 -0.38
C PHE A 106 11.69 -1.76 -1.85
N CYS A 107 10.78 -1.47 -2.79
CA CYS A 107 11.07 -1.50 -4.21
C CYS A 107 11.18 -0.10 -4.83
N ALA A 108 11.02 1.00 -4.08
CA ALA A 108 11.05 2.35 -4.64
C ALA A 108 12.47 2.82 -4.97
N GLU A 109 12.64 3.38 -6.17
CA GLU A 109 13.90 3.92 -6.68
C GLU A 109 14.09 5.36 -6.17
N PRO A 110 15.18 5.68 -5.44
CA PRO A 110 15.38 6.99 -4.81
C PRO A 110 15.20 8.18 -5.76
N VAL A 111 15.70 8.08 -6.99
CA VAL A 111 15.59 9.16 -7.99
C VAL A 111 14.14 9.41 -8.41
N LYS A 112 13.28 8.38 -8.44
CA LYS A 112 11.86 8.54 -8.76
C LYS A 112 11.09 9.12 -7.57
N VAL A 113 11.43 8.73 -6.35
CA VAL A 113 10.86 9.32 -5.13
C VAL A 113 11.31 10.78 -4.96
N ASP A 114 12.56 11.12 -5.29
CA ASP A 114 13.04 12.51 -5.25
C ASP A 114 12.24 13.43 -6.18
N ARG A 115 11.74 12.93 -7.32
CA ARG A 115 10.84 13.71 -8.19
C ARG A 115 9.52 14.03 -7.50
N LEU A 116 8.96 13.09 -6.74
CA LEU A 116 7.76 13.35 -5.93
C LEU A 116 8.05 14.41 -4.86
N ARG A 117 9.23 14.35 -4.22
CA ARG A 117 9.67 15.40 -3.28
C ARG A 117 9.77 16.76 -3.95
N GLN A 118 10.36 16.84 -5.15
CA GLN A 118 10.47 18.10 -5.90
C GLN A 118 9.09 18.68 -6.24
N GLU A 119 8.17 17.85 -6.73
CA GLU A 119 6.79 18.26 -7.04
C GLU A 119 6.06 18.76 -5.78
N ALA A 120 6.23 18.06 -4.65
CA ALA A 120 5.69 18.49 -3.37
C ALA A 120 6.32 19.83 -2.91
N ALA A 121 7.63 19.99 -3.05
CA ALA A 121 8.32 21.24 -2.68
C ALA A 121 7.79 22.43 -3.50
N GLU A 122 7.59 22.25 -4.81
CA GLU A 122 7.01 23.27 -5.69
C GLU A 122 5.59 23.65 -5.25
N LEU A 123 4.75 22.67 -4.91
CA LEU A 123 3.42 22.94 -4.37
C LEU A 123 3.50 23.72 -3.06
N ILE A 124 4.35 23.30 -2.13
CA ILE A 124 4.47 23.93 -0.80
C ILE A 124 5.00 25.37 -0.93
N ASP A 125 5.93 25.62 -1.86
CA ASP A 125 6.45 26.96 -2.16
C ASP A 125 5.36 27.92 -2.68
N ALA A 126 4.34 27.39 -3.37
CA ALA A 126 3.20 28.19 -3.81
C ALA A 126 2.25 28.59 -2.65
N PHE A 127 2.37 27.96 -1.47
CA PHE A 127 1.58 28.24 -0.27
C PHE A 127 2.50 28.68 0.89
N PRO A 128 2.95 29.95 0.90
CA PRO A 128 4.03 30.42 1.79
C PRO A 128 3.69 30.36 3.29
N LEU A 129 2.42 30.20 3.67
CA LEU A 129 2.01 30.01 5.07
C LEU A 129 2.26 28.58 5.58
N THR A 130 2.52 27.62 4.69
CA THR A 130 2.55 26.20 5.03
C THR A 130 3.71 25.85 5.95
N LEU A 131 4.95 26.17 5.56
CA LEU A 131 6.13 25.80 6.37
C LEU A 131 6.15 26.51 7.74
N PRO A 132 5.85 27.82 7.85
CA PRO A 132 5.70 28.45 9.16
C PRO A 132 4.62 27.78 10.03
N ALA A 133 3.45 27.49 9.47
CA ALA A 133 2.38 26.85 10.23
C ALA A 133 2.77 25.42 10.68
N LEU A 134 3.42 24.64 9.81
CA LEU A 134 3.93 23.31 10.20
C LEU A 134 4.94 23.39 11.34
N ALA A 135 5.84 24.39 11.32
CA ALA A 135 6.78 24.62 12.40
C ALA A 135 6.08 25.01 13.72
N GLU A 136 5.05 25.86 13.68
CA GLU A 136 4.22 26.20 14.85
C GLU A 136 3.49 24.96 15.43
N LEU A 137 3.09 24.03 14.56
CA LEU A 137 2.55 22.73 14.97
C LEU A 137 3.63 21.76 15.49
N GLY A 138 4.91 22.13 15.43
CA GLY A 138 6.05 21.34 15.90
C GLY A 138 6.50 20.26 14.93
N TYR A 139 6.23 20.42 13.62
CA TYR A 139 6.78 19.58 12.55
C TYR A 139 7.99 20.27 11.93
N GLU A 140 9.07 20.33 12.72
CA GLU A 140 10.26 21.16 12.45
C GLU A 140 11.08 20.63 11.26
N GLU A 141 11.01 19.32 10.98
CA GLU A 141 11.73 18.67 9.88
C GLU A 141 11.12 18.92 8.50
N ALA A 142 9.97 19.60 8.41
CA ALA A 142 9.21 19.81 7.18
C ALA A 142 10.08 20.40 6.04
N ASP A 143 10.82 21.47 6.33
CA ASP A 143 11.66 22.11 5.32
C ASP A 143 12.82 21.18 4.92
N ALA A 144 13.50 20.55 5.87
CA ALA A 144 14.59 19.62 5.58
C ALA A 144 14.14 18.46 4.69
N LEU A 145 12.97 17.88 4.94
CA LEU A 145 12.37 16.81 4.12
C LEU A 145 12.06 17.28 2.69
N LEU A 146 11.65 18.53 2.51
CA LEU A 146 11.38 19.09 1.18
C LEU A 146 12.63 19.57 0.45
N ARG A 147 13.70 19.95 1.14
CA ARG A 147 14.92 20.50 0.50
C ARG A 147 16.05 19.49 0.32
N THR A 148 16.04 18.39 1.07
CA THR A 148 17.10 17.39 1.01
C THR A 148 16.84 16.39 -0.11
N PRO A 149 17.74 16.24 -1.10
CA PRO A 149 17.55 15.25 -2.16
C PRO A 149 17.54 13.81 -1.63
N ILE A 150 16.62 12.99 -2.12
CA ILE A 150 16.50 11.57 -1.79
C ILE A 150 17.45 10.78 -2.68
N LYS A 151 18.43 10.08 -2.07
CA LYS A 151 19.52 9.40 -2.80
C LYS A 151 19.64 7.92 -2.51
N ASP A 152 19.02 7.44 -1.45
CA ASP A 152 19.16 6.09 -0.92
C ASP A 152 17.85 5.61 -0.27
N ALA A 153 17.88 4.39 0.25
CA ALA A 153 16.73 3.76 0.89
C ALA A 153 16.30 4.49 2.18
N ASP A 154 17.23 5.07 2.93
CA ASP A 154 16.90 5.78 4.17
C ASP A 154 16.15 7.09 3.86
N GLY A 155 16.54 7.80 2.79
CA GLY A 155 15.77 8.94 2.28
C GLY A 155 14.39 8.57 1.76
N VAL A 156 14.25 7.38 1.13
CA VAL A 156 12.94 6.85 0.71
C VAL A 156 12.06 6.52 1.92
N GLU A 157 12.61 5.90 2.96
CA GLU A 157 11.91 5.59 4.22
C GLU A 157 11.43 6.88 4.88
N ALA A 158 12.32 7.87 5.05
CA ALA A 158 11.97 9.17 5.62
C ALA A 158 10.87 9.90 4.84
N TRP A 159 10.91 9.85 3.50
CA TRP A 159 9.86 10.42 2.66
C TRP A 159 8.55 9.66 2.80
N THR A 160 8.59 8.33 2.74
CA THR A 160 7.43 7.45 2.83
C THR A 160 6.66 7.71 4.13
N ASP A 161 7.37 7.91 5.22
CA ASP A 161 6.80 8.18 6.54
C ASP A 161 6.55 9.67 6.85
N SER A 162 6.95 10.58 5.97
CA SER A 162 6.73 12.02 6.15
C SER A 162 5.27 12.43 5.98
N LEU A 163 4.91 13.60 6.51
CA LEU A 163 3.57 14.19 6.32
C LEU A 163 3.21 14.40 4.84
N PHE A 164 4.21 14.57 3.97
CA PHE A 164 4.04 14.79 2.52
C PHE A 164 3.70 13.52 1.74
N ASN A 165 3.72 12.36 2.39
CA ASN A 165 3.29 11.09 1.81
C ASN A 165 2.32 10.33 2.73
N ALA A 166 2.63 10.21 4.00
CA ALA A 166 1.81 9.54 4.99
C ALA A 166 0.82 10.49 5.68
N CYS A 167 -0.14 9.91 6.39
CA CYS A 167 -1.20 10.63 7.09
C CYS A 167 -2.27 11.21 6.16
N VAL A 168 -2.65 10.40 5.17
CA VAL A 168 -3.96 10.50 4.52
C VAL A 168 -5.00 10.08 5.57
N PRO A 169 -5.87 10.98 6.05
CA PRO A 169 -6.70 10.69 7.22
C PRO A 169 -7.98 9.99 6.80
N MET A 170 -8.01 8.67 6.93
CA MET A 170 -9.15 7.85 6.53
C MET A 170 -9.95 7.39 7.74
N THR A 171 -11.25 7.17 7.56
CA THR A 171 -12.03 6.36 8.49
C THR A 171 -11.73 4.88 8.24
N HIS A 172 -12.02 4.01 9.21
CA HIS A 172 -11.83 2.56 9.06
C HIS A 172 -12.48 2.01 7.78
N GLY A 173 -13.71 2.43 7.48
CA GLY A 173 -14.43 2.04 6.27
C GLY A 173 -13.74 2.48 4.97
N ASN A 174 -13.09 3.65 4.97
CA ASN A 174 -12.36 4.17 3.81
C ASN A 174 -10.94 3.60 3.68
N HIS A 175 -10.37 3.06 4.75
CA HIS A 175 -9.02 2.50 4.72
C HIS A 175 -9.02 1.02 4.33
N GLN A 176 -9.95 0.21 4.86
CA GLN A 176 -9.95 -1.25 4.71
C GLN A 176 -10.06 -1.77 3.25
N GLY A 177 -9.69 -3.03 3.05
CA GLY A 177 -9.81 -3.73 1.76
C GLY A 177 -11.00 -4.68 1.61
N ILE A 178 -11.83 -4.83 2.66
CA ILE A 178 -12.82 -5.90 2.78
C ILE A 178 -14.22 -5.39 2.41
N LEU A 179 -14.82 -6.01 1.38
CA LEU A 179 -16.23 -5.85 1.01
C LEU A 179 -17.15 -6.60 1.99
N PRO A 180 -18.46 -6.28 2.09
CA PRO A 180 -19.24 -5.38 1.22
C PRO A 180 -19.60 -4.03 1.84
N LYS A 181 -19.11 -3.68 3.04
CA LYS A 181 -19.60 -2.50 3.77
C LYS A 181 -19.24 -1.18 3.07
N VAL A 182 -17.98 -1.01 2.67
CA VAL A 182 -17.46 0.13 1.90
C VAL A 182 -16.24 -0.36 1.11
N PRO A 183 -16.11 -0.06 -0.20
CA PRO A 183 -14.87 -0.35 -0.93
C PRO A 183 -13.81 0.69 -0.57
N GLY A 184 -13.05 0.44 0.50
CA GLY A 184 -11.98 1.34 0.95
C GLY A 184 -10.76 1.34 0.02
N GLU A 185 -9.77 2.17 0.33
CA GLU A 185 -8.57 2.39 -0.52
C GLU A 185 -7.83 1.07 -0.82
N HIS A 186 -7.73 0.16 0.17
CA HIS A 186 -7.10 -1.15 -0.01
C HIS A 186 -7.95 -2.17 -0.77
N HIS A 187 -9.23 -1.89 -1.02
CA HIS A 187 -10.08 -2.78 -1.82
C HIS A 187 -9.65 -2.70 -3.29
N TYR A 188 -9.33 -1.49 -3.73
CA TYR A 188 -8.80 -1.26 -5.06
C TYR A 188 -7.29 -1.48 -5.04
N PRO A 189 -6.70 -2.00 -6.13
CA PRO A 189 -5.25 -2.08 -6.25
C PRO A 189 -4.59 -0.69 -6.40
N TRP A 190 -5.23 0.41 -6.01
CA TRP A 190 -4.76 1.76 -6.28
C TRP A 190 -3.45 2.09 -5.54
N PRO A 191 -3.32 1.87 -4.21
CA PRO A 191 -2.05 2.09 -3.51
C PRO A 191 -0.91 1.25 -4.09
N VAL A 192 -1.23 0.00 -4.46
CA VAL A 192 -0.29 -0.93 -5.08
C VAL A 192 0.12 -0.45 -6.48
N LYS A 193 -0.83 -0.01 -7.30
CA LYS A 193 -0.58 0.49 -8.65
C LYS A 193 0.30 1.73 -8.64
N GLY A 194 0.22 2.56 -7.60
CA GLY A 194 1.11 3.69 -7.38
C GLY A 194 2.60 3.30 -7.45
N ALA A 195 2.96 2.09 -7.00
CA ALA A 195 4.34 1.62 -7.04
C ALA A 195 4.91 1.48 -8.45
N ASP A 196 4.11 1.28 -9.50
CA ASP A 196 4.62 1.24 -10.88
C ASP A 196 5.30 2.55 -11.32
N PHE A 197 4.97 3.68 -10.67
CA PHE A 197 5.58 4.98 -10.99
C PHE A 197 6.89 5.23 -10.25
N VAL A 198 7.16 4.51 -9.16
CA VAL A 198 8.33 4.77 -8.30
C VAL A 198 9.27 3.59 -8.15
N ARG A 199 8.84 2.36 -8.46
CA ARG A 199 9.67 1.17 -8.29
C ARG A 199 10.90 1.18 -9.18
N TYR A 200 11.95 0.47 -8.78
CA TYR A 200 13.05 0.13 -9.68
C TYR A 200 12.50 -0.58 -10.93
N ASP A 201 13.03 -0.23 -12.10
CA ASP A 201 12.59 -0.83 -13.37
C ASP A 201 12.80 -2.36 -13.39
N ASP A 202 13.83 -2.83 -12.66
CA ASP A 202 14.24 -4.23 -12.57
C ASP A 202 13.44 -5.06 -11.53
N PHE A 203 12.45 -4.47 -10.85
CA PHE A 203 11.57 -5.19 -9.92
C PHE A 203 10.18 -5.36 -10.52
N GLN A 204 9.73 -6.59 -10.75
CA GLN A 204 8.40 -6.86 -11.29
C GLN A 204 7.32 -6.91 -10.18
N LEU A 205 6.51 -5.85 -10.12
CA LEU A 205 5.41 -5.71 -9.14
C LEU A 205 4.27 -6.73 -9.34
N TRP A 206 3.87 -6.94 -10.59
CA TRP A 206 2.75 -7.80 -10.97
C TRP A 206 3.25 -9.16 -11.44
N VAL A 207 2.84 -10.23 -10.78
CA VAL A 207 3.33 -11.60 -11.03
C VAL A 207 2.18 -12.55 -11.34
N THR A 208 2.47 -13.63 -12.05
CA THR A 208 1.52 -14.71 -12.26
C THR A 208 1.63 -15.72 -11.11
N LEU A 209 0.51 -15.95 -10.43
CA LEU A 209 0.38 -16.92 -9.36
C LEU A 209 0.22 -18.35 -9.91
N PRO A 210 0.43 -19.40 -9.10
CA PRO A 210 0.38 -20.78 -9.58
C PRO A 210 -0.97 -21.26 -10.12
N ASP A 211 -2.06 -20.56 -9.78
CA ASP A 211 -3.40 -20.81 -10.31
C ASP A 211 -3.68 -20.08 -11.64
N GLY A 212 -2.67 -19.39 -12.19
CA GLY A 212 -2.77 -18.63 -13.44
C GLY A 212 -3.35 -17.22 -13.27
N THR A 213 -3.78 -16.84 -12.06
CA THR A 213 -4.22 -15.46 -11.79
C THR A 213 -3.04 -14.50 -11.63
N HIS A 214 -3.29 -13.20 -11.71
CA HIS A 214 -2.27 -12.17 -11.50
C HIS A 214 -2.43 -11.56 -10.12
N GLY A 215 -1.34 -11.50 -9.35
CA GLY A 215 -1.27 -10.81 -8.07
C GLY A 215 -0.18 -9.73 -8.08
N ALA A 216 -0.17 -8.90 -7.04
CA ALA A 216 0.91 -7.96 -6.81
C ALA A 216 1.70 -8.32 -5.56
N VAL A 217 3.01 -8.06 -5.63
CA VAL A 217 3.94 -8.37 -4.56
C VAL A 217 4.89 -7.22 -4.26
N ALA A 218 5.32 -7.09 -3.00
CA ALA A 218 6.39 -6.18 -2.60
C ALA A 218 7.55 -6.97 -1.96
N PRO A 219 8.80 -6.47 -2.05
CA PRO A 219 9.89 -7.01 -1.25
C PRO A 219 9.58 -6.86 0.24
N VAL A 220 10.12 -7.77 1.07
CA VAL A 220 10.02 -7.65 2.53
C VAL A 220 11.10 -6.74 3.14
N ASP A 221 12.14 -6.42 2.37
CA ASP A 221 13.29 -5.62 2.81
C ASP A 221 13.87 -4.83 1.62
N ARG A 222 14.70 -3.82 1.94
CA ARG A 222 15.30 -2.89 0.99
C ARG A 222 16.10 -3.61 -0.10
N ARG A 223 16.04 -3.08 -1.33
CA ARG A 223 16.86 -3.57 -2.45
C ARG A 223 18.34 -3.68 -2.07
N GLY A 224 18.92 -4.85 -2.30
CA GLY A 224 20.32 -5.14 -1.98
C GLY A 224 20.56 -5.75 -0.60
N SER A 225 19.53 -5.94 0.25
CA SER A 225 19.69 -6.66 1.53
C SER A 225 20.04 -8.14 1.35
N GLY A 226 19.70 -8.70 0.18
CA GLY A 226 19.82 -10.12 -0.11
C GLY A 226 18.62 -10.95 0.34
N ASP A 227 17.60 -10.33 0.94
CA ASP A 227 16.30 -10.98 1.13
C ASP A 227 15.57 -11.07 -0.22
N GLY A 228 15.08 -12.26 -0.55
CA GLY A 228 14.30 -12.52 -1.77
C GLY A 228 12.84 -12.90 -1.49
N HIS A 229 12.38 -12.83 -0.23
CA HIS A 229 10.98 -13.02 0.08
C HIS A 229 10.17 -11.85 -0.48
N VAL A 230 8.93 -12.16 -0.84
CA VAL A 230 7.97 -11.14 -1.25
C VAL A 230 6.70 -11.27 -0.44
N ARG A 231 6.13 -10.13 -0.02
CA ARG A 231 4.79 -10.04 0.53
C ARG A 231 3.79 -10.00 -0.62
N LEU A 232 2.76 -10.84 -0.54
CA LEU A 232 1.58 -10.73 -1.38
C LEU A 232 0.71 -9.58 -0.87
N VAL A 233 0.53 -8.54 -1.68
CA VAL A 233 -0.17 -7.31 -1.27
C VAL A 233 -1.54 -7.15 -1.92
N HIS A 234 -1.78 -7.85 -3.04
CA HIS A 234 -3.07 -7.87 -3.71
C HIS A 234 -3.24 -9.15 -4.53
N VAL A 235 -4.44 -9.71 -4.49
CA VAL A 235 -4.89 -10.76 -5.41
C VAL A 235 -6.37 -10.57 -5.78
N PRO A 236 -6.81 -11.07 -6.95
CA PRO A 236 -8.23 -11.12 -7.29
C PRO A 236 -9.01 -12.01 -6.31
N GLU A 237 -10.24 -11.62 -6.00
CA GLU A 237 -11.14 -12.34 -5.07
C GLU A 237 -11.37 -13.81 -5.47
N GLY A 238 -11.38 -14.12 -6.77
CA GLY A 238 -11.52 -15.49 -7.26
C GLY A 238 -10.23 -16.31 -7.34
N SER A 239 -9.10 -15.78 -6.85
CA SER A 239 -7.83 -16.52 -6.82
C SER A 239 -7.78 -17.51 -5.66
N ARG A 240 -7.01 -18.58 -5.80
CA ARG A 240 -6.74 -19.54 -4.72
C ARG A 240 -5.99 -18.91 -3.55
N ALA A 241 -5.45 -17.71 -3.72
CA ALA A 241 -4.72 -16.97 -2.70
C ALA A 241 -5.60 -15.99 -1.91
N ALA A 242 -6.84 -15.75 -2.36
CA ALA A 242 -7.70 -14.70 -1.82
C ALA A 242 -8.06 -14.92 -0.36
N GLU A 243 -8.52 -16.13 -0.01
CA GLU A 243 -8.89 -16.48 1.37
C GLU A 243 -7.69 -16.35 2.31
N THR A 244 -6.53 -16.91 1.95
CA THR A 244 -5.32 -16.79 2.77
C THR A 244 -4.86 -15.33 2.94
N LEU A 245 -4.97 -14.50 1.89
CA LEU A 245 -4.63 -13.09 2.01
C LEU A 245 -5.61 -12.35 2.93
N ALA A 246 -6.91 -12.63 2.83
CA ALA A 246 -7.94 -12.06 3.69
C ALA A 246 -7.74 -12.47 5.15
N GLU A 247 -7.53 -13.76 5.43
CA GLU A 247 -7.24 -14.28 6.77
C GLU A 247 -5.97 -13.64 7.36
N ALA A 248 -4.91 -13.48 6.54
CA ALA A 248 -3.71 -12.80 6.98
C ALA A 248 -4.01 -11.36 7.40
N GLN A 249 -4.78 -10.62 6.60
CA GLN A 249 -5.15 -9.24 6.92
C GLN A 249 -6.01 -9.15 8.20
N GLU A 250 -6.99 -10.03 8.36
CA GLU A 250 -7.84 -10.07 9.56
C GLU A 250 -7.05 -10.37 10.84
N GLN A 251 -5.99 -11.18 10.74
CA GLN A 251 -5.13 -11.55 11.87
C GLN A 251 -3.98 -10.55 12.11
N GLY A 252 -3.84 -9.50 11.29
CA GLY A 252 -2.68 -8.61 11.37
C GLY A 252 -1.37 -9.34 11.05
N LEU A 253 -1.39 -10.18 10.01
CA LEU A 253 -0.25 -10.95 9.51
C LEU A 253 0.08 -10.54 8.08
N MET A 254 1.28 -10.92 7.63
CA MET A 254 1.68 -10.81 6.23
C MET A 254 1.61 -12.17 5.55
N ALA A 255 0.98 -12.22 4.38
CA ALA A 255 1.12 -13.33 3.46
C ALA A 255 2.46 -13.22 2.71
N VAL A 256 3.46 -13.99 3.12
CA VAL A 256 4.83 -13.95 2.59
C VAL A 256 5.14 -15.20 1.76
N LEU A 257 5.69 -14.99 0.57
CA LEU A 257 6.15 -16.06 -0.32
C LEU A 257 7.66 -16.25 -0.14
N PRO A 258 8.15 -17.50 -0.12
CA PRO A 258 9.57 -17.78 0.02
C PRO A 258 10.35 -17.35 -1.24
N PRO A 259 11.67 -17.11 -1.13
CA PRO A 259 12.49 -16.62 -2.22
C PRO A 259 12.60 -17.58 -3.41
N ASN A 260 12.33 -18.87 -3.22
CA ASN A 260 12.30 -19.86 -4.29
C ASN A 260 10.90 -20.09 -4.89
N SER A 261 9.91 -19.28 -4.51
CA SER A 261 8.58 -19.32 -5.14
C SER A 261 8.62 -18.80 -6.57
N SER A 262 7.71 -19.28 -7.44
CA SER A 262 7.60 -18.78 -8.81
C SER A 262 7.33 -17.27 -8.85
N ALA A 263 6.54 -16.75 -7.90
CA ALA A 263 6.25 -15.33 -7.76
C ALA A 263 7.50 -14.52 -7.40
N ALA A 264 8.29 -14.93 -6.40
CA ALA A 264 9.52 -14.25 -6.03
C ALA A 264 10.55 -14.27 -7.16
N LEU A 265 10.70 -15.40 -7.85
CA LEU A 265 11.60 -15.52 -9.00
C LEU A 265 11.19 -14.63 -10.18
N GLN A 266 9.88 -14.47 -10.42
CA GLN A 266 9.38 -13.49 -11.40
C GLN A 266 9.67 -12.06 -10.96
N ALA A 267 9.32 -11.71 -9.71
CA ALA A 267 9.47 -10.37 -9.16
C ALA A 267 10.92 -9.86 -9.23
N PHE A 268 11.88 -10.75 -8.96
CA PHE A 268 13.31 -10.45 -8.93
C PHE A 268 14.07 -10.90 -10.19
N ALA A 269 13.39 -11.26 -11.28
CA ALA A 269 14.01 -11.90 -12.44
C ALA A 269 15.19 -11.10 -13.04
N GLU A 270 15.14 -9.77 -12.98
CA GLU A 270 16.20 -8.88 -13.47
C GLU A 270 17.24 -8.50 -12.41
N GLN A 271 17.02 -8.89 -11.15
CA GLN A 271 17.91 -8.61 -10.01
C GLN A 271 18.78 -9.80 -9.62
N ILE A 272 18.52 -11.00 -10.17
CA ILE A 272 19.26 -12.24 -9.88
C ILE A 272 19.96 -12.79 -11.12
N ASP A 273 21.03 -13.56 -10.90
CA ASP A 273 21.73 -14.21 -12.00
C ASP A 273 20.83 -15.20 -12.76
N PRO A 274 20.96 -15.30 -14.10
CA PRO A 274 20.20 -16.27 -14.88
C PRO A 274 20.35 -17.70 -14.36
N GLY A 275 19.23 -18.42 -14.24
CA GLY A 275 19.21 -19.81 -13.78
C GLY A 275 19.26 -20.00 -12.26
N ARG A 276 19.33 -18.91 -11.48
CA ARG A 276 19.21 -18.96 -10.02
C ARG A 276 17.82 -19.50 -9.62
N ARG A 277 17.78 -20.44 -8.68
CA ARG A 277 16.54 -21.08 -8.18
C ARG A 277 15.97 -20.41 -6.93
N SER A 278 16.53 -19.29 -6.53
CA SER A 278 16.13 -18.50 -5.37
C SER A 278 16.35 -17.03 -5.68
N ALA A 279 15.43 -16.17 -5.26
CA ALA A 279 15.58 -14.73 -5.32
C ALA A 279 16.55 -14.18 -4.25
N ALA A 280 16.90 -14.98 -3.24
CA ALA A 280 17.77 -14.55 -2.15
C ALA A 280 19.25 -14.50 -2.55
N GLY A 281 19.98 -13.54 -1.96
CA GLY A 281 21.41 -13.30 -2.12
C GLY A 281 21.71 -11.99 -2.86
N PRO A 282 22.98 -11.71 -3.19
CA PRO A 282 23.37 -10.44 -3.76
C PRO A 282 22.70 -10.16 -5.10
N LEU A 283 22.57 -8.87 -5.43
CA LEU A 283 22.15 -8.40 -6.75
C LEU A 283 23.10 -8.91 -7.84
N ALA A 284 22.54 -9.28 -8.98
CA ALA A 284 23.29 -9.71 -10.14
C ALA A 284 24.31 -8.64 -10.55
N THR A 285 25.57 -9.04 -10.71
CA THR A 285 26.66 -8.15 -11.12
C THR A 285 26.73 -8.10 -12.65
N GLY A 286 25.67 -7.65 -13.32
CA GLY A 286 25.71 -7.62 -14.79
C GLY A 286 24.40 -7.38 -15.51
N ARG A 287 24.07 -6.10 -15.71
CA ARG A 287 23.63 -5.60 -17.01
C ARG A 287 23.86 -4.10 -17.07
N PRO A 288 24.77 -3.58 -17.93
CA PRO A 288 24.69 -2.19 -18.32
C PRO A 288 23.31 -1.98 -18.93
N ARG A 289 22.55 -1.02 -18.43
CA ARG A 289 21.38 -0.50 -19.15
C ARG A 289 21.85 -0.20 -20.57
N GLY A 290 21.41 -0.99 -21.54
CA GLY A 290 21.56 -0.66 -22.94
C GLY A 290 20.79 0.64 -23.14
N ASN A 291 21.51 1.77 -23.15
CA ASN A 291 21.01 3.01 -23.73
C ASN A 291 20.67 2.70 -25.18
N GLY A 292 19.42 2.34 -25.43
CA GLY A 292 18.83 2.27 -26.76
C GLY A 292 18.72 3.67 -27.34
N ARG A 293 19.86 4.25 -27.72
CA ARG A 293 19.90 5.25 -28.79
C ARG A 293 19.74 4.51 -30.11
N GLY A 294 18.62 4.76 -30.77
CA GLY A 294 18.57 4.81 -32.23
C GLY A 294 17.80 3.70 -32.92
N SER A 295 16.57 4.03 -33.33
CA SER A 295 16.14 3.77 -34.70
C SER A 295 14.92 4.62 -35.07
N ARG A 296 15.21 5.68 -35.83
CA ARG A 296 14.39 6.44 -36.81
C ARG A 296 13.14 7.16 -36.35
#